data_AF-A0A851NCN0-F1
#
_entry.id   AF-A0A851NCN0-F1
#
_cell.length_a   1.000
_cell.length_b   1.000
_cell.length_c   1.000
_cell.angle_alpha   90.00
_cell.angle_beta   90.00
_cell.angle_gamma   90.00
#
_symmetry.space_group_name_H-M   'P 1'
#
loop_
_entity.id
_entity.type
_entity.pdbx_description
1 polymer ?
#
loop_
_entity_poly.entity_id
_entity_poly.type
_entity_poly.pdbx_seq_one_letter_code
_entity_poly.pdbx_strand_id
1 'polypeptide(L)'
;ATSSLDKSLMIWKLKKQCRAYKFVGHLEAVTSVNFSPDRQLLASASQDRTVRLWIPCIHGESSVLKGHTASVRSVSFSHDGHFLVSASNDKSIKIWSVHRQHILFSLFQHTHWVRCAKFSPDGRLIASCSEDKSVKIWDTINKACIDSFIDYGGFPNFADFNPNGTCIASAGSDNTVKLWDIRMNKLLQHYRVHRAGVNCVSFHPSGNYLITASTDGTLKILDLLEGRLIYTLHGHKGPVLSVAFSKGGEKFASGGADGQILLWKTNFDSFDYKEVLKSHIRRTQTDDPPHLLDIYPRSPHLHDEKPQSVEVNPMSRVADTQTLDPPVVEISSSPSFGTLDDVSNEDLQYPPASVLAASSKRKSENESESSMHNVDKQIGISPSLGNALENIVEQLDVLTLTISILEQRLTMTEDKLKECLENQQKILLQGRQEE
;
A
#
# COMPACT_ATOMS: atom_id res chain seq x y z
N ALA A 1 13.86 4.94 8.33
CA ALA A 1 13.96 4.03 9.48
C ALA A 1 13.38 2.71 9.03
N THR A 2 13.91 1.61 9.53
CA THR A 2 13.41 0.27 9.23
C THR A 2 13.15 -0.47 10.53
N SER A 3 12.06 -1.22 10.56
CA SER A 3 11.72 -2.14 11.63
C SER A 3 12.06 -3.55 11.21
N SER A 4 12.49 -4.37 12.15
CA SER A 4 12.89 -5.76 11.89
C SER A 4 12.20 -6.71 12.88
N LEU A 5 12.13 -7.98 12.46
CA LEU A 5 11.63 -9.06 13.31
C LEU A 5 12.59 -9.37 14.48
N ASP A 6 13.83 -8.90 14.41
CA ASP A 6 14.87 -9.01 15.45
C ASP A 6 14.63 -8.09 16.66
N LYS A 7 13.43 -7.52 16.80
CA LYS A 7 13.01 -6.63 17.90
C LYS A 7 13.68 -5.25 17.88
N SER A 8 14.50 -4.97 16.87
CA SER A 8 15.25 -3.72 16.75
C SER A 8 14.69 -2.81 15.67
N LEU A 9 15.03 -1.54 15.81
CA LEU A 9 14.76 -0.49 14.84
C LEU A 9 16.09 0.07 14.34
N MET A 10 16.19 0.29 13.04
CA MET A 10 17.39 0.85 12.43
C MET A 10 17.09 2.23 11.82
N ILE A 11 17.88 3.24 12.19
CA ILE A 11 17.83 4.56 11.57
C ILE A 11 19.08 4.75 10.70
N TRP A 12 18.85 4.96 9.41
CA TRP A 12 19.87 5.11 8.39
C TRP A 12 20.09 6.58 8.07
N LYS A 13 21.34 7.05 8.22
CA LYS A 13 21.75 8.41 7.83
C LYS A 13 22.49 8.33 6.50
N LEU A 14 21.79 8.66 5.42
CA LEU A 14 22.24 8.53 4.03
C LEU A 14 23.15 9.67 3.52
N LYS A 15 23.99 10.27 4.39
CA LYS A 15 24.97 11.30 3.97
C LYS A 15 26.24 10.65 3.41
N LYS A 16 27.22 11.44 2.91
CA LYS A 16 28.51 10.97 2.33
C LYS A 16 29.23 9.90 3.17
N GLN A 17 29.02 9.86 4.49
CA GLN A 17 29.31 8.69 5.33
C GLN A 17 27.97 8.09 5.76
N CYS A 18 27.57 6.99 5.11
CA CYS A 18 26.37 6.26 5.52
C CYS A 18 26.63 5.68 6.91
N ARG A 19 25.77 6.00 7.88
CA ARG A 19 25.80 5.40 9.22
C ARG A 19 24.42 4.84 9.55
N ALA A 20 24.37 3.70 10.22
CA ALA A 20 23.14 3.13 10.73
C ALA A 20 23.20 3.08 12.26
N TYR A 21 22.09 3.44 12.90
CA TYR A 21 21.92 3.39 14.35
C TYR A 21 20.85 2.37 14.70
N LYS A 22 21.20 1.40 15.54
CA LYS A 22 20.31 0.35 16.02
C LYS A 22 19.71 0.74 17.36
N PHE A 23 18.40 0.85 17.43
CA PHE A 23 17.64 1.13 18.63
C PHE A 23 17.02 -0.17 19.14
N VAL A 24 17.35 -0.51 20.38
CA VAL A 24 16.88 -1.74 21.04
C VAL A 24 15.99 -1.36 22.22
N GLY A 25 14.84 -2.01 22.34
CA GLY A 25 13.96 -1.83 23.50
C GLY A 25 12.62 -2.57 23.43
N HIS A 26 12.11 -2.89 22.24
CA HIS A 26 10.96 -3.78 22.12
C HIS A 26 11.30 -5.21 22.55
N LEU A 27 10.31 -5.92 23.11
CA LEU A 27 10.49 -7.29 23.60
C LEU A 27 10.23 -8.34 22.51
N GLU A 28 9.49 -7.96 21.47
CA GLU A 28 9.12 -8.79 20.32
C GLU A 28 9.27 -8.00 19.00
N ALA A 29 9.00 -8.67 17.88
CA ALA A 29 9.17 -8.14 16.53
C ALA A 29 8.49 -6.77 16.33
N VAL A 30 9.19 -5.87 15.65
CA VAL A 30 8.68 -4.54 15.33
C VAL A 30 7.99 -4.59 13.98
N THR A 31 6.69 -4.31 13.95
CA THR A 31 5.81 -4.50 12.80
C THR A 31 5.70 -3.26 11.92
N SER A 32 5.83 -2.08 12.50
CA SER A 32 5.70 -0.81 11.79
C SER A 32 6.51 0.28 12.46
N VAL A 33 6.98 1.22 11.64
CA VAL A 33 7.74 2.38 12.06
C VAL A 33 7.31 3.59 11.24
N ASN A 34 7.20 4.76 11.90
CA ASN A 34 6.86 6.00 11.21
C ASN A 34 7.56 7.20 11.86
N PHE A 35 8.05 8.13 11.06
CA PHE A 35 8.61 9.38 11.55
C PHE A 35 7.50 10.39 11.78
N SER A 36 7.67 11.24 12.79
CA SER A 36 6.85 12.43 12.94
C SER A 36 7.07 13.39 11.76
N PRO A 37 6.09 14.24 11.44
CA PRO A 37 6.20 15.18 10.33
C PRO A 37 7.42 16.12 10.42
N ASP A 38 7.75 16.57 11.64
CA ASP A 38 8.90 17.41 11.99
C ASP A 38 10.23 16.64 12.11
N ARG A 39 10.19 15.30 12.01
CA ARG A 39 11.33 14.37 12.14
C ARG A 39 12.01 14.36 13.51
N GLN A 40 11.39 14.94 14.54
CA GLN A 40 11.94 14.96 15.90
C GLN A 40 11.64 13.68 16.68
N LEU A 41 10.61 12.93 16.27
CA LEU A 41 10.20 11.69 16.91
C LEU A 41 10.07 10.57 15.88
N LEU A 42 10.25 9.35 16.35
CA LEU A 42 9.98 8.13 15.61
C LEU A 42 9.01 7.29 16.44
N ALA A 43 7.92 6.82 15.84
CA ALA A 43 7.02 5.88 16.48
C ALA A 43 7.27 4.47 15.94
N SER A 44 7.19 3.47 16.81
CA SER A 44 7.25 2.07 16.44
C SER A 44 6.14 1.26 17.10
N ALA A 45 5.59 0.31 16.36
CA ALA A 45 4.62 -0.67 16.84
C ALA A 45 5.27 -2.04 16.91
N SER A 46 4.91 -2.84 17.92
CA SER A 46 5.47 -4.18 18.10
C SER A 46 4.42 -5.21 18.47
N GLN A 47 4.79 -6.48 18.27
CA GLN A 47 4.04 -7.64 18.75
C GLN A 47 3.96 -7.70 20.28
N ASP A 48 4.88 -7.00 20.98
CA ASP A 48 4.88 -6.86 22.45
C ASP A 48 3.71 -6.04 23.02
N ARG A 49 2.75 -5.66 22.17
CA ARG A 49 1.50 -4.95 22.51
C ARG A 49 1.73 -3.49 22.89
N THR A 50 2.94 -2.97 22.67
CA THR A 50 3.28 -1.58 22.96
C THR A 50 3.55 -0.78 21.70
N VAL A 51 3.36 0.52 21.83
CA VAL A 51 3.89 1.51 20.89
C VAL A 51 5.00 2.27 21.60
N ARG A 52 6.13 2.50 20.95
CA ARG A 52 7.22 3.31 21.51
C ARG A 52 7.41 4.58 20.71
N LEU A 53 7.68 5.67 21.40
CA LEU A 53 8.15 6.92 20.80
C LEU A 53 9.63 7.05 21.11
N TRP A 54 10.44 7.26 20.08
CA TRP A 54 11.89 7.39 20.16
C TRP A 54 12.30 8.79 19.78
N ILE A 55 13.28 9.32 20.49
CA ILE A 55 14.03 10.50 20.05
C ILE A 55 15.19 9.97 19.18
N PRO A 56 15.29 10.36 17.89
CA PRO A 56 16.28 9.85 16.95
C PRO A 56 17.67 10.50 17.20
N CYS A 57 18.15 10.39 18.44
CA CYS A 57 19.44 10.86 18.90
C CYS A 57 20.31 9.68 19.36
N ILE A 58 21.60 9.95 19.60
CA ILE A 58 22.59 8.93 20.00
C ILE A 58 22.23 8.28 21.35
N HIS A 59 21.47 8.97 22.21
CA HIS A 59 21.08 8.48 23.53
C HIS A 59 19.93 7.47 23.49
N GLY A 60 19.18 7.39 22.38
CA GLY A 60 18.14 6.38 22.20
C GLY A 60 16.99 6.45 23.20
N GLU A 61 16.69 7.63 23.73
CA GLU A 61 15.59 7.82 24.67
C GLU A 61 14.27 7.39 24.03
N SER A 62 13.50 6.58 24.77
CA SER A 62 12.18 6.16 24.34
C SER A 62 11.17 6.18 25.47
N SER A 63 9.93 6.53 25.12
CA SER A 63 8.77 6.38 25.99
C SER A 63 7.87 5.26 25.48
N VAL A 64 7.29 4.50 26.42
CA VAL A 64 6.46 3.34 26.12
C VAL A 64 5.00 3.68 26.34
N LEU A 65 4.22 3.58 25.27
CA LEU A 65 2.77 3.73 25.28
C LEU A 65 2.13 2.34 25.43
N LYS A 66 1.55 2.10 26.60
CA LYS A 66 0.85 0.85 26.94
C LYS A 66 -0.66 1.05 26.87
N GLY A 67 -1.38 0.07 26.34
CA GLY A 67 -2.84 0.03 26.42
C GLY A 67 -3.55 -0.81 25.36
N HIS A 68 -2.85 -1.32 24.35
CA HIS A 68 -3.35 -2.42 23.54
C HIS A 68 -3.27 -3.74 24.31
N THR A 69 -4.22 -4.64 24.09
CA THR A 69 -4.26 -5.95 24.76
C THR A 69 -3.65 -7.07 23.91
N ALA A 70 -3.33 -6.78 22.65
CA ALA A 70 -2.67 -7.69 21.72
C ALA A 70 -1.67 -6.95 20.80
N SER A 71 -1.02 -7.69 19.89
CA SER A 71 0.02 -7.17 18.99
C SER A 71 -0.44 -5.93 18.21
N VAL A 72 0.43 -4.91 18.18
CA VAL A 72 0.22 -3.68 17.40
C VAL A 72 0.89 -3.82 16.04
N ARG A 73 0.20 -3.44 14.96
CA ARG A 73 0.57 -3.78 13.56
C ARG A 73 0.99 -2.60 12.75
N SER A 74 0.37 -1.46 13.02
CA SER A 74 0.61 -0.23 12.30
C SER A 74 0.57 0.94 13.26
N VAL A 75 1.40 1.92 12.97
CA VAL A 75 1.46 3.19 13.68
C VAL A 75 1.60 4.32 12.68
N SER A 76 0.89 5.41 12.92
CA SER A 76 1.00 6.61 12.07
C SER A 76 0.79 7.88 12.86
N PHE A 77 1.62 8.88 12.57
CA PHE A 77 1.41 10.24 13.05
C PHE A 77 0.31 10.93 12.24
N SER A 78 -0.38 11.86 12.88
CA SER A 78 -1.14 12.91 12.21
C SER A 78 -0.20 13.90 11.52
N HIS A 79 -0.71 14.67 10.57
CA HIS A 79 0.11 15.62 9.79
C HIS A 79 0.69 16.77 10.63
N ASP A 80 0.01 17.15 11.71
CA ASP A 80 0.49 18.12 12.71
C ASP A 80 1.49 17.52 13.71
N GLY A 81 1.63 16.19 13.75
CA GLY A 81 2.50 15.47 14.68
C GLY A 81 2.02 15.42 16.14
N HIS A 82 0.83 15.95 16.45
CA HIS A 82 0.30 15.99 17.82
C HIS A 82 -0.38 14.69 18.24
N PHE A 83 -0.86 13.92 17.27
CA PHE A 83 -1.56 12.67 17.50
C PHE A 83 -0.87 11.49 16.83
N LEU A 84 -1.14 10.32 17.39
CA LEU A 84 -0.70 9.05 16.87
C LEU A 84 -1.91 8.12 16.77
N VAL A 85 -2.01 7.37 15.68
CA VAL A 85 -2.99 6.29 15.54
C VAL A 85 -2.25 4.96 15.51
N SER A 86 -2.78 3.97 16.22
CA SER A 86 -2.27 2.60 16.21
C SER A 86 -3.38 1.59 15.95
N ALA A 87 -3.07 0.58 15.14
CA ALA A 87 -3.95 -0.54 14.80
C ALA A 87 -3.44 -1.84 15.42
N SER A 88 -4.35 -2.64 15.97
CA SER A 88 -3.99 -3.82 16.77
C SER A 88 -4.83 -5.07 16.47
N ASN A 89 -4.27 -6.20 16.89
CA ASN A 89 -4.92 -7.51 16.96
C ASN A 89 -6.12 -7.56 17.90
N ASP A 90 -6.20 -6.62 18.84
CA ASP A 90 -7.32 -6.52 19.77
C ASP A 90 -8.59 -5.96 19.12
N LYS A 91 -8.60 -5.83 17.79
CA LYS A 91 -9.70 -5.34 16.95
C LYS A 91 -10.01 -3.86 17.17
N SER A 92 -9.14 -3.16 17.89
CA SER A 92 -9.29 -1.73 18.19
C SER A 92 -8.27 -0.88 17.46
N ILE A 93 -8.66 0.37 17.24
CA ILE A 93 -7.78 1.44 16.82
C ILE A 93 -7.67 2.42 17.98
N LYS A 94 -6.46 2.79 18.38
CA LYS A 94 -6.24 3.73 19.49
C LYS A 94 -5.59 5.00 18.99
N ILE A 95 -6.10 6.13 19.50
CA ILE A 95 -5.56 7.45 19.24
C ILE A 95 -4.85 7.92 20.49
N TRP A 96 -3.61 8.38 20.34
CA TRP A 96 -2.74 8.81 21.42
C TRP A 96 -2.39 10.28 21.26
N SER A 97 -2.26 10.97 22.38
CA SER A 97 -1.60 12.27 22.41
C SER A 97 -0.09 12.06 22.47
N VAL A 98 0.65 12.64 21.51
CA VAL A 98 2.12 12.54 21.47
C VAL A 98 2.75 13.33 22.62
N HIS A 99 2.25 14.55 22.88
CA HIS A 99 2.76 15.38 23.96
C HIS A 99 2.47 14.80 25.35
N ARG A 100 1.23 14.34 25.57
CA ARG A 100 0.80 13.81 26.87
C ARG A 100 1.03 12.31 27.06
N GLN A 101 1.50 11.60 26.03
CA GLN A 101 1.86 10.18 26.04
C GLN A 101 0.78 9.24 26.64
N HIS A 102 -0.50 9.49 26.36
CA HIS A 102 -1.61 8.63 26.80
C HIS A 102 -2.68 8.51 25.71
N ILE A 103 -3.58 7.54 25.90
CA ILE A 103 -4.71 7.26 25.01
C ILE A 103 -5.77 8.36 25.19
N LEU A 104 -6.16 8.99 24.08
CA LEU A 104 -7.28 9.94 24.06
C LEU A 104 -8.62 9.23 23.93
N PHE A 105 -8.73 8.33 22.96
CA PHE A 105 -9.91 7.50 22.74
C PHE A 105 -9.55 6.25 21.94
N SER A 106 -10.47 5.29 21.92
CA SER A 106 -10.37 4.04 21.17
C SER A 106 -11.60 3.89 20.28
N LEU A 107 -11.39 3.40 19.07
CA LEU A 107 -12.45 3.13 18.09
C LEU A 107 -12.64 1.62 17.99
N PHE A 108 -13.90 1.19 18.13
CA PHE A 108 -14.31 -0.21 18.14
C PHE A 108 -15.45 -0.42 17.16
N GLN A 109 -15.22 -1.24 16.13
CA GLN A 109 -16.27 -1.71 15.21
C GLN A 109 -15.78 -2.83 14.29
N HIS A 110 -14.47 -2.91 14.06
CA HIS A 110 -13.88 -4.05 13.35
C HIS A 110 -14.15 -5.35 14.09
N THR A 111 -14.53 -6.39 13.34
CA THR A 111 -14.87 -7.71 13.93
C THR A 111 -13.66 -8.64 14.02
N HIS A 112 -12.61 -8.33 13.27
CA HIS A 112 -11.34 -9.05 13.21
C HIS A 112 -10.15 -8.10 13.38
N TRP A 113 -8.95 -8.64 13.21
CA TRP A 113 -7.68 -7.96 13.43
C TRP A 113 -7.52 -6.74 12.53
N VAL A 114 -7.19 -5.59 13.13
CA VAL A 114 -6.88 -4.37 12.38
C VAL A 114 -5.42 -4.41 11.94
N ARG A 115 -5.20 -4.31 10.63
CA ARG A 115 -3.88 -4.45 10.00
C ARG A 115 -3.21 -3.09 9.82
N CYS A 116 -3.96 -2.08 9.38
CA CYS A 116 -3.45 -0.72 9.23
C CYS A 116 -4.46 0.32 9.72
N ALA A 117 -3.95 1.44 10.22
CA ALA A 117 -4.73 2.66 10.42
C ALA A 117 -3.83 3.87 10.08
N LYS A 118 -4.40 4.85 9.37
CA LYS A 118 -3.71 6.06 8.89
C LYS A 118 -4.61 7.27 9.07
N PHE A 119 -4.01 8.40 9.43
CA PHE A 119 -4.69 9.69 9.36
C PHE A 119 -4.79 10.16 7.91
N SER A 120 -5.85 10.89 7.60
CA SER A 120 -5.90 11.71 6.39
C SER A 120 -4.87 12.84 6.46
N PRO A 121 -4.48 13.42 5.31
CA PRO A 121 -3.53 14.54 5.26
C PRO A 121 -3.95 15.76 6.08
N ASP A 122 -5.26 16.00 6.23
CA ASP A 122 -5.83 17.08 7.06
C ASP A 122 -6.02 16.68 8.54
N GLY A 123 -5.78 15.42 8.89
CA GLY A 123 -5.91 14.88 10.25
C GLY A 123 -7.35 14.69 10.75
N ARG A 124 -8.38 14.99 9.95
CA ARG A 124 -9.78 14.92 10.38
C ARG A 124 -10.34 13.50 10.34
N LEU A 125 -9.85 12.69 9.40
CA LEU A 125 -10.31 11.33 9.17
C LEU A 125 -9.22 10.32 9.52
N ILE A 126 -9.66 9.11 9.82
CA ILE A 126 -8.79 7.94 9.91
C ILE A 126 -9.33 6.90 8.92
N ALA A 127 -8.45 6.32 8.12
CA ALA A 127 -8.75 5.11 7.35
C ALA A 127 -8.12 3.92 8.07
N SER A 128 -8.87 2.84 8.23
CA SER A 128 -8.38 1.59 8.78
C SER A 128 -8.76 0.41 7.93
N CYS A 129 -7.93 -0.63 7.95
CA CYS A 129 -8.16 -1.86 7.20
C CYS A 129 -8.01 -3.07 8.12
N SER A 130 -8.85 -4.09 7.91
CA SER A 130 -9.00 -5.21 8.82
C SER A 130 -9.20 -6.54 8.08
N GLU A 131 -8.90 -7.64 8.77
CA GLU A 131 -9.15 -9.00 8.30
C GLU A 131 -10.65 -9.34 8.19
N ASP A 132 -11.53 -8.45 8.65
CA ASP A 132 -12.98 -8.52 8.40
C ASP A 132 -13.37 -8.11 6.96
N LYS A 133 -12.37 -7.92 6.10
CA LYS A 133 -12.48 -7.51 4.70
C LYS A 133 -13.00 -6.09 4.49
N SER A 134 -13.04 -5.27 5.53
CA SER A 134 -13.48 -3.88 5.44
C SER A 134 -12.34 -2.87 5.52
N VAL A 135 -12.48 -1.80 4.76
CA VAL A 135 -11.76 -0.54 4.96
C VAL A 135 -12.75 0.47 5.53
N LYS A 136 -12.55 0.91 6.77
CA LYS A 136 -13.45 1.81 7.49
C LYS A 136 -12.87 3.22 7.55
N ILE A 137 -13.76 4.21 7.44
CA ILE A 137 -13.45 5.63 7.58
C ILE A 137 -14.07 6.13 8.87
N TRP A 138 -13.24 6.79 9.68
CA TRP A 138 -13.62 7.26 11.00
C TRP A 138 -13.46 8.76 11.08
N ASP A 139 -14.40 9.39 11.77
CA ASP A 139 -14.27 10.76 12.21
C ASP A 139 -13.45 10.84 13.50
N THR A 140 -12.44 11.70 13.52
CA THR A 140 -11.66 11.98 14.74
C THR A 140 -12.42 12.82 15.76
N ILE A 141 -13.37 13.65 15.32
CA ILE A 141 -14.15 14.57 16.18
C ILE A 141 -15.30 13.80 16.83
N ASN A 142 -16.15 13.19 16.00
CA ASN A 142 -17.30 12.42 16.47
C ASN A 142 -16.95 11.03 17.00
N LYS A 143 -15.72 10.56 16.76
CA LYS A 143 -15.21 9.26 17.23
C LYS A 143 -16.06 8.08 16.76
N ALA A 144 -16.63 8.20 15.56
CA ALA A 144 -17.55 7.25 14.97
C ALA A 144 -17.08 6.85 13.57
N CYS A 145 -17.46 5.65 13.14
CA CYS A 145 -17.28 5.23 11.75
C CYS A 145 -18.32 5.94 10.89
N ILE A 146 -17.85 6.67 9.90
CA ILE A 146 -18.69 7.37 8.92
C ILE A 146 -19.06 6.41 7.79
N ASP A 147 -18.07 5.66 7.29
CA ASP A 147 -18.22 4.85 6.09
C ASP A 147 -17.39 3.56 6.15
N SER A 148 -17.74 2.58 5.33
CA SER A 148 -17.10 1.28 5.26
C SER A 148 -17.16 0.69 3.86
N PHE A 149 -16.01 0.59 3.22
CA PHE A 149 -15.82 -0.19 2.00
C PHE A 149 -15.62 -1.66 2.35
N ILE A 150 -16.32 -2.56 1.67
CA ILE A 150 -16.21 -4.01 1.90
C ILE A 150 -15.75 -4.68 0.62
N ASP A 151 -14.79 -5.58 0.76
CA ASP A 151 -14.28 -6.40 -0.33
C ASP A 151 -14.64 -7.88 -0.11
N TYR A 152 -15.06 -8.59 -1.16
CA TYR A 152 -15.43 -10.00 -1.06
C TYR A 152 -14.26 -10.94 -1.41
N GLY A 153 -13.30 -10.49 -2.22
CA GLY A 153 -12.21 -11.31 -2.76
C GLY A 153 -11.09 -11.65 -1.78
N GLY A 154 -10.87 -10.81 -0.77
CA GLY A 154 -9.82 -10.97 0.22
C GLY A 154 -9.92 -9.93 1.33
N PHE A 155 -8.90 -9.85 2.18
CA PHE A 155 -8.81 -8.79 3.19
C PHE A 155 -7.70 -7.79 2.86
N PRO A 156 -7.90 -6.50 3.18
CA PRO A 156 -6.89 -5.47 2.98
C PRO A 156 -5.75 -5.56 4.01
N ASN A 157 -4.53 -5.75 3.54
CA ASN A 157 -3.31 -5.73 4.35
C ASN A 157 -2.89 -4.31 4.74
N PHE A 158 -3.11 -3.34 3.85
CA PHE A 158 -2.68 -1.96 4.04
C PHE A 158 -3.68 -0.99 3.40
N ALA A 159 -3.82 0.18 3.98
CA ALA A 159 -4.57 1.29 3.40
C ALA A 159 -3.79 2.58 3.58
N ASP A 160 -3.85 3.47 2.59
CA ASP A 160 -3.21 4.79 2.62
C ASP A 160 -4.08 5.82 1.90
N PHE A 161 -3.99 7.08 2.35
CA PHE A 161 -4.66 8.19 1.69
C PHE A 161 -3.80 8.72 0.55
N ASN A 162 -4.45 9.22 -0.51
CA ASN A 162 -3.75 10.06 -1.46
C ASN A 162 -3.30 11.38 -0.77
N PRO A 163 -2.28 12.07 -1.29
CA PRO A 163 -1.76 13.30 -0.68
C PRO A 163 -2.80 14.42 -0.53
N ASN A 164 -3.82 14.44 -1.41
CA ASN A 164 -4.91 15.42 -1.37
C ASN A 164 -6.05 15.04 -0.41
N GLY A 165 -6.02 13.85 0.18
CA GLY A 165 -7.06 13.33 1.08
C GLY A 165 -8.38 12.92 0.42
N THR A 166 -8.53 12.97 -0.91
CA THR A 166 -9.79 12.67 -1.63
C THR A 166 -10.02 11.19 -1.91
N CYS A 167 -8.95 10.38 -1.96
CA CYS A 167 -9.02 8.96 -2.30
C CYS A 167 -8.19 8.10 -1.34
N ILE A 168 -8.54 6.81 -1.27
CA ILE A 168 -7.81 5.81 -0.48
C ILE A 168 -7.39 4.65 -1.38
N ALA A 169 -6.13 4.24 -1.30
CA ALA A 169 -5.68 2.99 -1.88
C ALA A 169 -5.66 1.90 -0.81
N SER A 170 -6.20 0.73 -1.14
CA SER A 170 -6.13 -0.47 -0.31
C SER A 170 -5.38 -1.59 -1.02
N ALA A 171 -4.42 -2.19 -0.32
CA ALA A 171 -3.64 -3.34 -0.76
C ALA A 171 -4.27 -4.64 -0.25
N GLY A 172 -4.69 -5.53 -1.16
CA GLY A 172 -5.43 -6.75 -0.82
C GLY A 172 -4.57 -8.02 -0.74
N SER A 173 -5.01 -8.97 0.10
CA SER A 173 -4.49 -10.34 0.12
C SER A 173 -4.86 -11.14 -1.14
N ASP A 174 -5.83 -10.66 -1.91
CA ASP A 174 -6.34 -11.21 -3.18
C ASP A 174 -5.50 -10.78 -4.40
N ASN A 175 -4.29 -10.24 -4.15
CA ASN A 175 -3.35 -9.75 -5.15
C ASN A 175 -3.81 -8.46 -5.85
N THR A 176 -4.86 -7.82 -5.34
CA THR A 176 -5.41 -6.60 -5.94
C THR A 176 -4.99 -5.34 -5.19
N VAL A 177 -5.05 -4.22 -5.91
CA VAL A 177 -4.99 -2.88 -5.34
C VAL A 177 -6.21 -2.13 -5.80
N LYS A 178 -6.97 -1.58 -4.84
CA LYS A 178 -8.23 -0.87 -5.11
C LYS A 178 -8.09 0.58 -4.69
N LEU A 179 -8.57 1.49 -5.53
CA LEU A 179 -8.60 2.92 -5.26
C LEU A 179 -10.05 3.38 -5.11
N TRP A 180 -10.37 3.97 -3.98
CA TRP A 180 -11.71 4.41 -3.61
C TRP A 180 -11.77 5.92 -3.53
N ASP A 181 -12.82 6.53 -4.07
CA ASP A 181 -13.15 7.93 -3.82
C ASP A 181 -13.98 8.01 -2.53
N ILE A 182 -13.56 8.87 -1.60
CA ILE A 182 -14.20 9.00 -0.30
C ILE A 182 -15.51 9.79 -0.40
N ARG A 183 -15.57 10.83 -1.25
CA ARG A 183 -16.76 11.68 -1.40
C ARG A 183 -17.87 10.95 -2.13
N MET A 184 -17.49 10.22 -3.17
CA MET A 184 -18.44 9.49 -4.00
C MET A 184 -18.82 8.11 -3.43
N ASN A 185 -18.09 7.62 -2.41
CA ASN A 185 -18.16 6.25 -1.90
C ASN A 185 -18.19 5.23 -3.07
N LYS A 186 -17.17 5.33 -3.94
CA LYS A 186 -17.11 4.54 -5.16
C LYS A 186 -15.70 4.03 -5.42
N LEU A 187 -15.62 2.76 -5.84
CA LEU A 187 -14.41 2.20 -6.43
C LEU A 187 -14.08 2.94 -7.74
N LEU A 188 -12.97 3.66 -7.76
CA LEU A 188 -12.47 4.36 -8.95
C LEU A 188 -11.70 3.40 -9.86
N GLN A 189 -10.77 2.65 -9.29
CA GLN A 189 -9.84 1.80 -10.03
C GLN A 189 -9.61 0.48 -9.29
N HIS A 190 -9.49 -0.60 -10.06
CA HIS A 190 -9.21 -1.93 -9.56
C HIS A 190 -8.06 -2.54 -10.35
N TYR A 191 -6.94 -2.77 -9.68
CA TYR A 191 -5.70 -3.20 -10.28
C TYR A 191 -5.33 -4.61 -9.83
N ARG A 192 -5.28 -5.57 -10.77
CA ARG A 192 -4.79 -6.93 -10.52
C ARG A 192 -3.40 -7.11 -11.11
N VAL A 193 -2.41 -6.53 -10.45
CA VAL A 193 -1.07 -6.36 -11.03
C VAL A 193 -0.10 -7.43 -10.54
N HIS A 194 -0.31 -7.97 -9.34
CA HIS A 194 0.61 -8.91 -8.71
C HIS A 194 0.14 -10.35 -8.82
N ARG A 195 1.09 -11.29 -8.72
CA ARG A 195 0.79 -12.73 -8.71
C ARG A 195 0.45 -13.26 -7.31
N ALA A 196 0.80 -12.50 -6.28
CA ALA A 196 0.54 -12.80 -4.88
C ALA A 196 0.07 -11.55 -4.11
N GLY A 197 -0.32 -11.74 -2.85
CA GLY A 197 -0.93 -10.70 -2.02
C GLY A 197 -0.05 -9.45 -1.90
N VAL A 198 -0.69 -8.29 -1.96
CA VAL A 198 -0.03 -6.98 -1.84
C VAL A 198 0.05 -6.62 -0.36
N ASN A 199 1.26 -6.41 0.13
CA ASN A 199 1.54 -6.20 1.55
C ASN A 199 1.47 -4.72 1.93
N CYS A 200 1.87 -3.83 1.03
CA CYS A 200 1.97 -2.39 1.31
C CYS A 200 1.80 -1.58 0.02
N VAL A 201 1.29 -0.35 0.18
CA VAL A 201 1.19 0.65 -0.87
C VAL A 201 1.68 1.99 -0.36
N SER A 202 2.21 2.82 -1.26
CA SER A 202 2.65 4.18 -0.92
C SER A 202 2.39 5.11 -2.11
N PHE A 203 1.69 6.21 -1.85
CA PHE A 203 1.48 7.26 -2.84
C PHE A 203 2.73 8.11 -3.03
N HIS A 204 2.98 8.50 -4.27
CA HIS A 204 3.92 9.57 -4.57
C HIS A 204 3.35 10.90 -4.06
N PRO A 205 4.17 11.83 -3.53
CA PRO A 205 3.68 13.12 -3.02
C PRO A 205 2.91 13.98 -4.01
N SER A 206 3.11 13.79 -5.32
CA SER A 206 2.32 14.46 -6.36
C SER A 206 0.88 13.93 -6.49
N GLY A 207 0.58 12.76 -5.91
CA GLY A 207 -0.72 12.10 -6.01
C GLY A 207 -0.99 11.35 -7.31
N ASN A 208 -0.06 11.37 -8.27
CA ASN A 208 -0.27 10.77 -9.61
C ASN A 208 0.25 9.34 -9.74
N TYR A 209 1.15 8.92 -8.85
CA TYR A 209 1.76 7.60 -8.90
C TYR A 209 1.54 6.84 -7.61
N LEU A 210 1.44 5.52 -7.74
CA LEU A 210 1.32 4.59 -6.62
C LEU A 210 2.38 3.50 -6.75
N ILE A 211 3.11 3.21 -5.68
CA ILE A 211 3.97 2.03 -5.62
C ILE A 211 3.33 0.97 -4.75
N THR A 212 3.36 -0.26 -5.24
CA THR A 212 2.79 -1.44 -4.60
C THR A 212 3.91 -2.44 -4.30
N ALA A 213 3.89 -3.04 -3.11
CA ALA A 213 4.83 -4.07 -2.67
C ALA A 213 4.11 -5.39 -2.43
N SER A 214 4.60 -6.48 -3.03
CA SER A 214 3.92 -7.77 -2.99
C SER A 214 4.80 -8.89 -2.44
N THR A 215 4.10 -9.93 -1.97
CA THR A 215 4.65 -11.21 -1.57
C THR A 215 5.31 -11.95 -2.74
N ASP A 216 5.01 -11.58 -4.00
CA ASP A 216 5.67 -12.14 -5.19
C ASP A 216 7.13 -11.69 -5.37
N GLY A 217 7.64 -10.82 -4.48
CA GLY A 217 9.01 -10.32 -4.51
C GLY A 217 9.23 -9.14 -5.44
N THR A 218 8.15 -8.63 -6.07
CA THR A 218 8.21 -7.48 -6.98
C THR A 218 7.62 -6.23 -6.35
N LEU A 219 8.13 -5.08 -6.81
CA LEU A 219 7.48 -3.79 -6.63
C LEU A 219 6.90 -3.36 -7.97
N LYS A 220 5.72 -2.74 -7.96
CA LYS A 220 5.12 -2.19 -9.18
C LYS A 220 4.77 -0.73 -9.01
N ILE A 221 4.95 0.05 -10.07
CA ILE A 221 4.66 1.48 -10.12
C ILE A 221 3.50 1.71 -11.07
N LEU A 222 2.42 2.26 -10.56
CA LEU A 222 1.19 2.54 -11.28
C LEU A 222 1.05 4.03 -11.54
N ASP A 223 0.57 4.35 -12.73
CA ASP A 223 0.05 5.66 -13.12
C ASP A 223 -1.44 5.72 -12.74
N LEU A 224 -1.81 6.65 -11.86
CA LEU A 224 -3.19 6.83 -11.41
C LEU A 224 -4.01 7.70 -12.36
N LEU A 225 -3.37 8.51 -13.22
CA LEU A 225 -4.08 9.28 -14.23
C LEU A 225 -4.57 8.38 -15.36
N GLU A 226 -3.63 7.66 -15.97
CA GLU A 226 -3.93 6.79 -17.11
C GLU A 226 -4.42 5.40 -16.68
N GLY A 227 -4.22 5.01 -15.42
CA GLY A 227 -4.61 3.68 -14.94
C GLY A 227 -3.68 2.56 -15.43
N ARG A 228 -2.44 2.88 -15.79
CA ARG A 228 -1.49 1.91 -16.37
C ARG A 228 -0.37 1.51 -15.41
N LEU A 229 0.19 0.33 -15.64
CA LEU A 229 1.45 -0.09 -15.04
C LEU A 229 2.63 0.50 -15.80
N ILE A 230 3.49 1.24 -15.11
CA ILE A 230 4.69 1.85 -15.71
C ILE A 230 5.90 0.94 -15.55
N TYR A 231 6.18 0.50 -14.31
CA TYR A 231 7.39 -0.28 -14.01
C TYR A 231 7.07 -1.51 -13.16
N THR A 232 7.78 -2.61 -13.43
CA THR A 232 7.92 -3.75 -12.53
C THR A 232 9.37 -3.86 -12.10
N LEU A 233 9.63 -3.56 -10.83
CA LEU A 233 10.97 -3.57 -10.26
C LEU A 233 11.23 -4.91 -9.58
N HIS A 234 12.39 -5.47 -9.90
CA HIS A 234 12.91 -6.70 -9.34
C HIS A 234 14.18 -6.37 -8.55
N GLY A 235 14.49 -7.15 -7.52
CA GLY A 235 15.70 -6.98 -6.74
C GLY A 235 15.67 -7.81 -5.46
N HIS A 236 14.53 -7.82 -4.77
CA HIS A 236 14.33 -8.68 -3.61
C HIS A 236 14.29 -10.15 -4.00
N LYS A 237 14.92 -10.99 -3.18
CA LYS A 237 14.95 -12.46 -3.33
C LYS A 237 13.78 -13.17 -2.64
N GLY A 238 12.94 -12.41 -1.95
CA GLY A 238 11.76 -12.90 -1.25
C GLY A 238 10.65 -11.85 -1.17
N PRO A 239 9.58 -12.13 -0.40
CA PRO A 239 8.43 -11.24 -0.24
C PRO A 239 8.83 -9.81 0.12
N VAL A 240 8.28 -8.82 -0.60
CA VAL A 240 8.44 -7.41 -0.23
C VAL A 240 7.37 -7.04 0.77
N LEU A 241 7.77 -6.63 1.96
CA LEU A 241 6.87 -6.41 3.09
C LEU A 241 6.40 -4.95 3.16
N SER A 242 7.26 -4.01 2.79
CA SER A 242 6.97 -2.59 2.92
C SER A 242 7.63 -1.78 1.82
N VAL A 243 6.98 -0.67 1.45
CA VAL A 243 7.50 0.34 0.54
C VAL A 243 7.08 1.71 1.03
N ALA A 244 7.95 2.70 0.87
CA ALA A 244 7.64 4.08 1.24
C ALA A 244 8.37 5.09 0.35
N PHE A 245 7.62 6.04 -0.20
CA PHE A 245 8.19 7.22 -0.83
C PHE A 245 8.81 8.17 0.19
N SER A 246 9.84 8.88 -0.25
CA SER A 246 10.32 10.08 0.44
C SER A 246 9.30 11.22 0.30
N LYS A 247 9.27 12.13 1.27
CA LYS A 247 8.36 13.30 1.25
C LYS A 247 8.48 14.17 -0.01
N GLY A 248 9.65 14.21 -0.64
CA GLY A 248 9.88 14.93 -1.88
C GLY A 248 9.65 14.12 -3.15
N GLY A 249 9.43 12.80 -3.05
CA GLY A 249 9.20 11.94 -4.21
C GLY A 249 10.45 11.48 -4.95
N GLU A 250 11.60 12.15 -4.77
CA GLU A 250 12.89 11.87 -5.44
C GLU A 250 13.44 10.45 -5.20
N LYS A 251 13.04 9.82 -4.10
CA LYS A 251 13.50 8.48 -3.68
C LYS A 251 12.36 7.69 -3.06
N PHE A 252 12.48 6.38 -3.06
CA PHE A 252 11.69 5.48 -2.22
C PHE A 252 12.55 4.33 -1.70
N ALA A 253 12.10 3.70 -0.62
CA ALA A 253 12.76 2.54 -0.05
C ALA A 253 11.81 1.35 -0.02
N SER A 254 12.36 0.15 -0.19
CA SER A 254 11.64 -1.12 -0.04
C SER A 254 12.35 -2.03 0.93
N GLY A 255 11.57 -2.75 1.75
CA GLY A 255 12.07 -3.73 2.70
C GLY A 255 11.51 -5.12 2.40
N GLY A 256 12.40 -6.10 2.27
CA GLY A 256 12.05 -7.48 1.97
C GLY A 256 12.23 -8.42 3.16
N ALA A 257 11.55 -9.57 3.10
CA ALA A 257 11.75 -10.67 4.03
C ALA A 257 13.11 -11.37 3.84
N ASP A 258 13.84 -11.03 2.77
CA ASP A 258 15.22 -11.42 2.51
C ASP A 258 16.26 -10.68 3.36
N GLY A 259 15.81 -9.81 4.27
CA GLY A 259 16.68 -9.00 5.13
C GLY A 259 17.34 -7.82 4.40
N GLN A 260 16.96 -7.57 3.14
CA GLN A 260 17.50 -6.46 2.36
C GLN A 260 16.60 -5.23 2.42
N ILE A 261 17.25 -4.07 2.39
CA ILE A 261 16.59 -2.77 2.23
C ILE A 261 17.18 -2.14 0.97
N LEU A 262 16.33 -1.94 -0.04
CA LEU A 262 16.75 -1.32 -1.28
C LEU A 262 16.31 0.14 -1.28
N LEU A 263 17.23 1.04 -1.66
CA LEU A 263 16.96 2.46 -1.83
C LEU A 263 17.00 2.80 -3.32
N TRP A 264 15.90 3.36 -3.80
CA TRP A 264 15.68 3.63 -5.20
C TRP A 264 15.65 5.14 -5.43
N LYS A 265 16.21 5.57 -6.57
CA LYS A 265 16.07 6.94 -7.06
C LYS A 265 14.97 6.97 -8.11
N THR A 266 14.05 7.92 -7.98
CA THR A 266 13.00 8.12 -8.97
C THR A 266 13.48 9.06 -10.08
N ASN A 267 12.84 8.95 -11.23
CA ASN A 267 12.99 9.84 -12.37
C ASN A 267 11.69 10.60 -12.66
N PHE A 268 10.72 10.61 -11.74
CA PHE A 268 9.44 11.28 -11.94
C PHE A 268 9.58 12.80 -12.15
N ASP A 269 10.63 13.40 -11.59
CA ASP A 269 10.94 14.83 -11.78
C ASP A 269 11.46 15.18 -13.18
N SER A 270 11.84 14.18 -13.99
CA SER A 270 12.39 14.39 -15.33
C SER A 270 11.35 14.51 -16.43
N PHE A 271 10.10 14.10 -16.16
CA PHE A 271 9.00 14.18 -17.12
C PHE A 271 8.12 15.38 -16.74
N ASP A 272 7.87 16.32 -17.67
CA ASP A 272 6.97 17.45 -17.39
C ASP A 272 5.51 16.97 -17.38
N TYR A 273 5.14 16.39 -16.25
CA TYR A 273 3.80 15.85 -16.02
C TYR A 273 2.73 16.95 -16.07
N LYS A 274 3.11 18.25 -16.07
CA LYS A 274 2.18 19.35 -16.29
C LYS A 274 1.57 19.32 -17.70
N GLU A 275 2.28 18.82 -18.70
CA GLU A 275 1.70 18.70 -20.06
C GLU A 275 0.65 17.59 -20.13
N VAL A 276 0.89 16.46 -19.46
CA VAL A 276 -0.12 15.38 -19.30
C VAL A 276 -1.31 15.88 -18.49
N LEU A 277 -1.09 16.72 -17.47
CA LEU A 277 -2.16 17.35 -16.71
C LEU A 277 -2.94 18.39 -17.54
N LYS A 278 -2.31 19.10 -18.49
CA LYS A 278 -3.00 20.02 -19.41
C LYS A 278 -3.97 19.31 -20.35
N SER A 279 -3.72 18.05 -20.72
CA SER A 279 -4.71 17.24 -21.46
C SER A 279 -5.83 16.71 -20.55
N HIS A 280 -5.64 16.73 -19.22
CA HIS A 280 -6.58 16.25 -18.21
C HIS A 280 -7.05 17.36 -17.26
N ILE A 281 -7.45 18.52 -17.81
CA ILE A 281 -7.86 19.74 -17.08
C ILE A 281 -8.91 19.50 -15.97
N ARG A 282 -9.74 18.46 -16.07
CA ARG A 282 -10.77 18.15 -15.06
C ARG A 282 -10.21 17.75 -13.68
N ARG A 283 -8.91 17.45 -13.54
CA ARG A 283 -8.27 17.09 -12.25
C ARG A 283 -7.17 18.05 -11.79
N THR A 284 -6.93 19.16 -12.51
CA THR A 284 -5.95 20.17 -12.07
C THR A 284 -6.48 21.10 -10.97
N GLN A 285 -7.78 21.06 -10.70
CA GLN A 285 -8.32 21.61 -9.46
C GLN A 285 -7.96 20.65 -8.34
N THR A 286 -6.97 21.03 -7.53
CA THR A 286 -6.80 20.46 -6.20
C THR A 286 -8.04 20.83 -5.40
N ASP A 287 -9.04 19.95 -5.45
CA ASP A 287 -10.17 20.06 -4.53
C ASP A 287 -9.61 20.00 -3.10
N ASP A 288 -10.15 20.84 -2.21
CA ASP A 288 -9.86 20.74 -0.80
C ASP A 288 -10.12 19.30 -0.32
N PRO A 289 -9.33 18.80 0.67
CA PRO A 289 -9.59 17.49 1.26
C PRO A 289 -11.05 17.41 1.71
N PRO A 290 -11.71 16.25 1.51
CA PRO A 290 -13.14 16.13 1.70
C PRO A 290 -13.55 16.55 3.11
N HIS A 291 -14.47 17.51 3.19
CA HIS A 291 -15.07 17.86 4.47
C HIS A 291 -16.01 16.73 4.92
N LEU A 292 -16.27 16.62 6.22
CA LEU A 292 -17.22 15.63 6.76
C LEU A 292 -18.59 15.70 6.06
N LEU A 293 -19.01 16.91 5.70
CA LEU A 293 -20.29 17.16 5.01
C LEU A 293 -20.30 16.70 3.55
N ASP A 294 -19.12 16.52 2.94
CA ASP A 294 -18.98 15.99 1.58
C ASP A 294 -19.08 14.45 1.56
N ILE A 295 -18.85 13.82 2.72
CA ILE A 295 -18.99 12.38 2.94
C ILE A 295 -20.43 12.12 3.39
N TYR A 296 -21.32 11.99 2.42
CA TYR A 296 -22.72 11.70 2.70
C TYR A 296 -22.86 10.38 3.49
N PRO A 297 -23.67 10.35 4.57
CA PRO A 297 -23.94 9.11 5.28
C PRO A 297 -24.69 8.19 4.32
N ARG A 298 -24.05 7.08 3.93
CA ARG A 298 -24.71 6.04 3.17
C ARG A 298 -24.37 4.69 3.79
N SER A 299 -25.41 3.88 3.93
CA SER A 299 -25.31 2.46 4.26
C SER A 299 -24.20 1.78 3.45
N PRO A 300 -23.52 0.74 3.99
CA PRO A 300 -22.47 0.03 3.27
C PRO A 300 -22.92 -0.34 1.86
N HIS A 301 -22.23 0.18 0.86
CA HIS A 301 -22.56 -0.06 -0.54
C HIS A 301 -21.89 -1.34 -1.02
N LEU A 302 -22.70 -2.20 -1.65
CA LEU A 302 -22.27 -3.42 -2.32
C LEU A 302 -21.75 -3.05 -3.72
N HIS A 303 -20.53 -3.47 -4.04
CA HIS A 303 -19.95 -3.25 -5.36
C HIS A 303 -19.95 -4.55 -6.18
N ASP A 304 -20.60 -4.52 -7.34
CA ASP A 304 -20.53 -5.59 -8.33
C ASP A 304 -19.18 -5.58 -9.05
N GLU A 305 -18.58 -6.76 -9.19
CA GLU A 305 -17.34 -6.95 -9.95
C GLU A 305 -17.58 -6.70 -11.44
N LYS A 306 -16.95 -5.67 -12.00
CA LYS A 306 -16.61 -5.64 -13.42
C LYS A 306 -15.10 -5.62 -13.57
N PRO A 307 -14.47 -6.73 -14.00
CA PRO A 307 -13.03 -6.78 -14.16
C PRO A 307 -12.63 -6.16 -15.50
N GLN A 308 -11.74 -5.17 -15.46
CA GLN A 308 -10.80 -4.94 -16.55
C GLN A 308 -9.41 -5.22 -15.97
N SER A 309 -8.93 -6.44 -16.19
CA SER A 309 -7.59 -6.86 -15.78
C SER A 309 -6.58 -6.34 -16.81
N VAL A 310 -5.61 -5.55 -16.35
CA VAL A 310 -4.44 -5.19 -17.14
C VAL A 310 -3.35 -6.21 -16.83
N GLU A 311 -3.24 -7.25 -17.67
CA GLU A 311 -2.12 -8.20 -17.63
C GLU A 311 -0.95 -7.66 -18.46
N VAL A 312 0.25 -7.59 -17.87
CA VAL A 312 1.46 -7.20 -18.58
C VAL A 312 2.58 -8.18 -18.25
N ASN A 313 3.19 -8.70 -19.32
CA ASN A 313 4.32 -9.63 -19.27
C ASN A 313 5.60 -8.93 -18.78
N PRO A 314 6.35 -9.51 -17.83
CA PRO A 314 7.55 -8.90 -17.27
C PRO A 314 8.74 -8.99 -18.23
N MET A 315 9.36 -7.86 -18.57
CA MET A 315 10.76 -7.84 -19.01
C MET A 315 11.69 -7.70 -17.80
N SER A 316 12.61 -8.64 -17.69
CA SER A 316 13.59 -8.77 -16.61
C SER A 316 14.83 -7.94 -16.92
N ARG A 317 15.18 -7.01 -15.99
CA ARG A 317 16.52 -6.73 -15.47
C ARG A 317 16.54 -5.36 -14.81
N VAL A 318 16.69 -5.34 -13.49
CA VAL A 318 17.16 -4.16 -12.75
C VAL A 318 18.65 -4.36 -12.51
N ALA A 319 19.47 -3.37 -12.87
CA ALA A 319 20.91 -3.41 -12.62
C ALA A 319 21.19 -3.14 -11.14
N ASP A 320 21.88 -4.06 -10.48
CA ASP A 320 22.33 -3.93 -9.10
C ASP A 320 23.48 -2.91 -9.01
N THR A 321 23.23 -1.76 -8.37
CA THR A 321 24.29 -0.80 -8.06
C THR A 321 24.91 -1.18 -6.72
N GLN A 322 25.98 -1.98 -6.78
CA GLN A 322 26.73 -2.41 -5.59
C GLN A 322 27.18 -1.18 -4.79
N THR A 323 26.65 -1.03 -3.58
CA THR A 323 27.09 -0.05 -2.60
C THR A 323 27.56 -0.80 -1.36
N LEU A 324 28.66 -0.34 -0.75
CA LEU A 324 29.22 -0.95 0.46
C LEU A 324 28.25 -0.76 1.64
N ASP A 325 28.09 -1.82 2.46
CA ASP A 325 27.24 -1.79 3.64
C ASP A 325 27.70 -0.70 4.63
N PRO A 326 26.77 0.08 5.22
CA PRO A 326 27.13 1.12 6.16
C PRO A 326 27.50 0.54 7.53
N PRO A 327 28.46 1.14 8.26
CA PRO A 327 28.75 0.76 9.64
C PRO A 327 27.53 0.95 10.56
N VAL A 328 27.28 -0.05 11.42
CA VAL A 328 26.17 -0.12 12.38
C VAL A 328 26.66 0.20 13.80
N VAL A 329 26.00 1.15 14.48
CA VAL A 329 26.25 1.50 15.89
C VAL A 329 25.04 1.12 16.74
N GLU A 330 25.26 0.37 17.82
CA GLU A 330 24.21 -0.03 18.75
C GLU A 330 23.91 1.04 19.81
N ILE A 331 22.61 1.30 20.04
CA ILE A 331 22.09 2.23 21.04
C ILE A 331 21.02 1.51 21.87
N SER A 332 21.31 1.29 23.15
CA SER A 332 20.41 0.67 24.12
C SER A 332 19.96 1.67 25.18
N SER A 333 18.67 1.69 25.51
CA SER A 333 18.18 2.48 26.64
C SER A 333 18.38 1.74 27.97
N SER A 334 19.33 2.16 28.81
CA SER A 334 19.31 1.84 30.26
C SER A 334 20.15 2.84 31.08
N PRO A 335 19.68 3.18 32.30
CA PRO A 335 20.57 3.24 33.44
C PRO A 335 20.03 2.33 34.53
N SER A 336 20.69 1.21 34.79
CA SER A 336 20.52 0.46 36.03
C SER A 336 21.87 -0.05 36.47
N PHE A 337 22.24 0.41 37.67
CA PHE A 337 23.42 0.10 38.45
C PHE A 337 23.90 -1.34 38.31
N GLY A 338 25.19 -1.50 38.04
CA GLY A 338 25.90 -2.76 38.18
C GLY A 338 26.04 -3.12 39.65
N THR A 339 25.72 -4.37 39.97
CA THR A 339 26.43 -5.12 40.99
C THR A 339 27.25 -6.17 40.26
N LEU A 340 28.56 -6.08 40.47
CA LEU A 340 29.53 -7.12 40.12
C LEU A 340 29.06 -8.46 40.69
N ASP A 341 29.26 -9.54 39.94
CA ASP A 341 30.06 -10.63 40.48
C ASP A 341 30.73 -11.41 39.34
N ASP A 342 32.00 -11.63 39.61
CA ASP A 342 33.09 -12.22 38.87
C ASP A 342 33.13 -13.72 39.19
N VAL A 343 33.13 -14.61 38.19
CA VAL A 343 33.89 -15.88 38.27
C VAL A 343 34.27 -16.34 36.86
N SER A 344 35.57 -16.47 36.68
CA SER A 344 36.36 -17.04 35.59
C SER A 344 36.21 -18.56 35.40
N ASN A 345 36.60 -19.02 34.20
CA ASN A 345 37.27 -20.29 33.84
C ASN A 345 36.60 -20.92 32.60
N GLU A 346 37.27 -21.56 31.66
CA GLU A 346 38.65 -21.76 31.23
C GLU A 346 38.51 -22.43 29.85
N ASP A 347 39.59 -22.41 29.07
CA ASP A 347 39.72 -23.01 27.74
C ASP A 347 39.28 -24.49 27.64
N LEU A 348 38.95 -24.94 26.43
CA LEU A 348 39.70 -26.01 25.75
C LEU A 348 39.17 -26.33 24.33
N GLN A 349 40.13 -26.76 23.52
CA GLN A 349 40.15 -26.94 22.07
C GLN A 349 39.44 -28.23 21.57
N TYR A 350 38.99 -28.18 20.31
CA TYR A 350 38.63 -29.29 19.37
C TYR A 350 39.77 -30.35 19.20
N PRO A 351 39.65 -31.51 18.46
CA PRO A 351 38.77 -31.83 17.32
C PRO A 351 38.35 -33.36 17.21
N PRO A 352 38.17 -34.04 16.03
CA PRO A 352 36.91 -34.75 15.67
C PRO A 352 37.06 -36.25 15.29
N ALA A 353 35.94 -36.96 15.00
CA ALA A 353 35.80 -38.16 14.13
C ALA A 353 34.41 -38.82 14.42
N SER A 354 33.44 -38.87 13.49
CA SER A 354 33.25 -39.78 12.35
C SER A 354 32.78 -41.21 12.71
N VAL A 355 31.85 -41.72 11.87
CA VAL A 355 31.59 -43.13 11.48
C VAL A 355 30.32 -43.84 12.01
N LEU A 356 29.37 -44.03 11.06
CA LEU A 356 28.44 -45.17 10.78
C LEU A 356 27.29 -45.47 11.76
N ALA A 357 26.13 -46.03 11.38
CA ALA A 357 25.45 -46.32 10.11
C ALA A 357 24.09 -46.99 10.43
N ALA A 358 23.29 -47.19 9.37
CA ALA A 358 22.18 -48.14 9.20
C ALA A 358 20.79 -47.70 9.73
N SER A 359 19.66 -47.98 9.06
CA SER A 359 19.36 -48.53 7.73
C SER A 359 17.84 -48.59 7.57
N SER A 360 17.32 -48.35 6.36
CA SER A 360 16.25 -49.11 5.65
C SER A 360 15.78 -48.23 4.47
N LYS A 361 16.06 -48.47 3.19
CA LYS A 361 15.78 -49.59 2.26
C LYS A 361 14.30 -50.00 2.16
N ARG A 362 13.65 -49.57 1.06
CA ARG A 362 13.08 -50.39 -0.04
C ARG A 362 12.63 -49.43 -1.17
N LYS A 363 13.36 -49.38 -2.31
CA LYS A 363 13.12 -50.03 -3.64
C LYS A 363 11.88 -49.46 -4.36
N SER A 364 11.99 -48.68 -5.46
CA SER A 364 12.49 -48.98 -6.84
C SER A 364 11.71 -50.13 -7.49
N GLU A 365 11.14 -50.03 -8.69
CA GLU A 365 11.64 -49.66 -10.04
C GLU A 365 10.38 -49.50 -10.95
N ASN A 366 10.35 -48.80 -12.09
CA ASN A 366 11.11 -49.09 -13.31
C ASN A 366 10.99 -47.94 -14.34
N GLU A 367 12.06 -47.75 -15.11
CA GLU A 367 12.19 -46.94 -16.32
C GLU A 367 11.72 -47.70 -17.57
N SER A 368 11.41 -46.98 -18.66
CA SER A 368 12.03 -47.25 -19.96
C SER A 368 11.66 -46.18 -21.00
N GLU A 369 12.69 -45.72 -21.72
CA GLU A 369 12.70 -44.80 -22.84
C GLU A 369 11.99 -45.34 -24.11
N SER A 370 11.51 -44.44 -24.98
CA SER A 370 12.08 -44.22 -26.34
C SER A 370 11.08 -43.88 -27.46
N SER A 371 11.58 -43.02 -28.36
CA SER A 371 11.35 -42.95 -29.81
C SER A 371 10.32 -41.97 -30.42
N MET A 372 10.81 -41.34 -31.49
CA MET A 372 10.24 -40.28 -32.31
C MET A 372 9.17 -40.78 -33.28
N HIS A 373 8.20 -39.92 -33.63
CA HIS A 373 7.64 -39.87 -34.99
C HIS A 373 7.06 -38.48 -35.31
N ASN A 374 7.57 -37.87 -36.39
CA ASN A 374 6.95 -36.77 -37.13
C ASN A 374 5.66 -37.24 -37.80
N VAL A 375 4.56 -36.49 -37.65
CA VAL A 375 3.48 -36.40 -38.65
C VAL A 375 2.86 -35.01 -38.61
N ASP A 376 3.00 -34.26 -39.70
CA ASP A 376 2.23 -33.07 -40.02
C ASP A 376 0.72 -33.38 -39.99
N LYS A 377 -0.04 -32.64 -39.19
CA LYS A 377 -1.51 -32.57 -39.30
C LYS A 377 -1.97 -31.12 -39.30
N GLN A 378 -2.38 -30.67 -40.49
CA GLN A 378 -3.18 -29.48 -40.72
C GLN A 378 -4.38 -29.46 -39.75
N ILE A 379 -4.48 -28.40 -38.96
CA ILE A 379 -5.64 -28.12 -38.11
C ILE A 379 -6.77 -27.64 -39.03
N GLY A 380 -7.62 -28.57 -39.47
CA GLY A 380 -8.93 -28.25 -40.00
C GLY A 380 -9.80 -27.72 -38.86
N ILE A 381 -10.14 -26.44 -38.90
CA ILE A 381 -11.12 -25.84 -37.99
C ILE A 381 -12.44 -26.60 -38.18
N SER A 382 -12.97 -27.18 -37.10
CA SER A 382 -14.27 -27.86 -37.13
C SER A 382 -15.33 -26.91 -37.69
N PRO A 383 -16.20 -27.32 -38.63
CA PRO A 383 -17.23 -26.46 -39.21
C PRO A 383 -18.18 -25.86 -38.17
N SER A 384 -18.33 -26.50 -37.00
CA SER A 384 -19.07 -25.95 -35.86
C SER A 384 -18.39 -24.73 -35.21
N LEU A 385 -17.05 -24.66 -35.22
CA LEU A 385 -16.29 -23.52 -34.70
C LEU A 385 -16.26 -22.36 -35.69
N GLY A 386 -16.25 -22.66 -37.00
CA GLY A 386 -16.41 -21.66 -38.06
C GLY A 386 -17.74 -20.91 -37.94
N ASN A 387 -18.85 -21.65 -37.84
CA ASN A 387 -20.18 -21.04 -37.67
C ASN A 387 -20.30 -20.25 -36.36
N ALA A 388 -19.64 -20.69 -35.28
CA ALA A 388 -19.65 -19.96 -34.01
C ALA A 388 -18.90 -18.62 -34.12
N LEU A 389 -17.76 -18.59 -34.83
CA LEU A 389 -17.00 -17.36 -35.07
C LEU A 389 -17.77 -16.39 -35.96
N GLU A 390 -18.44 -16.87 -36.99
CA GLU A 390 -19.25 -16.04 -37.89
C GLU A 390 -20.42 -15.38 -37.13
N ASN A 391 -21.11 -16.13 -36.28
CA ASN A 391 -22.15 -15.58 -35.39
C ASN A 391 -21.60 -14.52 -34.40
N ILE A 392 -20.37 -14.69 -33.91
CA ILE A 392 -19.73 -13.70 -33.02
C ILE A 392 -19.41 -12.41 -33.79
N VAL A 393 -18.94 -12.53 -35.02
CA VAL A 393 -18.66 -11.37 -35.88
C VAL A 393 -19.95 -10.60 -36.19
N GLU A 394 -21.05 -11.29 -36.53
CA GLU A 394 -22.35 -10.64 -36.74
C GLU A 394 -22.85 -9.92 -35.48
N GLN A 395 -22.66 -10.50 -34.29
CA GLN A 395 -23.02 -9.84 -33.03
C GLN A 395 -22.16 -8.60 -32.74
N LEU A 396 -20.88 -8.62 -33.09
CA LEU A 396 -19.99 -7.46 -32.97
C LEU A 396 -20.39 -6.34 -33.92
N ASP A 397 -20.83 -6.66 -35.14
CA ASP A 397 -21.33 -5.67 -36.11
C ASP A 397 -22.60 -4.99 -35.60
N VAL A 398 -23.54 -5.76 -35.04
CA VAL A 398 -24.76 -5.20 -34.42
C VAL A 398 -24.41 -4.29 -33.25
N LEU A 399 -23.49 -4.69 -32.37
CA LEU A 399 -23.04 -3.85 -31.25
C LEU A 399 -22.40 -2.55 -31.74
N THR A 400 -21.55 -2.61 -32.75
CA THR A 400 -20.90 -1.44 -33.34
C THR A 400 -21.93 -0.44 -33.90
N LEU A 401 -22.97 -0.96 -34.56
CA LEU A 401 -24.07 -0.16 -35.10
C LEU A 401 -24.90 0.49 -33.97
N THR A 402 -25.16 -0.24 -32.87
CA THR A 402 -25.87 0.33 -31.71
C THR A 402 -25.07 1.42 -31.00
N ILE A 403 -23.75 1.28 -30.88
CA ILE A 403 -22.88 2.30 -30.29
C ILE A 403 -22.90 3.57 -31.14
N SER A 404 -22.82 3.45 -32.46
CA SER A 404 -22.89 4.59 -33.38
C SER A 404 -24.22 5.35 -33.25
N ILE A 405 -25.36 4.64 -33.11
CA ILE A 405 -26.67 5.27 -32.89
C ILE A 405 -26.73 5.98 -31.53
N LEU A 406 -26.14 5.39 -30.49
CA LEU A 406 -26.10 6.00 -29.16
C LEU A 406 -25.22 7.25 -29.13
N GLU A 407 -24.07 7.23 -29.80
CA GLU A 407 -23.21 8.41 -29.97
C GLU A 407 -23.96 9.54 -30.67
N GLN A 408 -24.66 9.25 -31.78
CA GLN A 408 -25.45 10.23 -32.51
C GLN A 408 -26.58 10.82 -31.63
N ARG A 409 -27.26 9.98 -30.83
CA ARG A 409 -28.29 10.45 -29.90
C ARG A 409 -27.71 11.32 -28.80
N LEU A 410 -26.53 10.99 -28.30
CA LEU A 410 -25.84 11.78 -27.27
C LEU A 410 -25.47 13.16 -27.82
N THR A 411 -24.90 13.24 -29.03
CA THR A 411 -24.56 14.53 -29.66
C THR A 411 -25.80 15.40 -29.84
N MET A 412 -26.91 14.81 -30.32
CA MET A 412 -28.18 15.53 -30.44
C MET A 412 -28.73 16.05 -29.11
N THR A 413 -28.49 15.34 -27.99
CA THR A 413 -28.89 15.82 -26.66
C THR A 413 -27.98 16.92 -26.13
N GLU A 414 -26.68 16.85 -26.42
CA GLU A 414 -25.71 17.91 -26.05
C GLU A 414 -26.01 19.22 -26.80
N ASP A 415 -26.33 19.13 -28.09
CA ASP A 415 -26.70 20.30 -28.91
C ASP A 415 -27.99 20.96 -28.39
N LYS A 416 -29.01 20.16 -28.06
CA LYS A 416 -30.25 20.67 -27.44
C LYS A 416 -30.02 21.31 -26.08
N LEU A 417 -29.15 20.73 -25.26
CA LEU A 417 -28.80 21.30 -23.95
C LEU A 417 -28.11 22.66 -24.13
N LYS A 418 -27.21 22.77 -25.11
CA LYS A 418 -26.52 24.01 -25.45
C LYS A 418 -27.50 25.09 -25.91
N GLU A 419 -28.46 24.75 -26.78
CA GLU A 419 -29.52 25.66 -27.22
C GLU A 419 -30.37 26.15 -26.05
N CYS A 420 -30.72 25.25 -25.11
CA CYS A 420 -31.43 25.62 -23.88
C CYS A 420 -30.64 26.62 -23.03
N LEU A 421 -29.34 26.41 -22.86
CA LEU A 421 -28.47 27.31 -22.09
C LEU A 421 -28.34 28.69 -22.77
N GLU A 422 -28.20 28.74 -24.09
CA GLU A 422 -28.15 29.99 -24.85
C GLU A 422 -29.48 30.75 -24.75
N ASN A 423 -30.62 30.05 -24.81
CA ASN A 423 -31.93 30.67 -24.62
C ASN A 423 -32.12 31.20 -23.19
N GLN A 424 -31.64 30.47 -22.17
CA GLN A 424 -31.68 30.93 -20.78
C GLN A 424 -30.82 32.19 -20.57
N GLN A 425 -29.64 32.26 -21.21
CA GLN A 425 -28.80 33.47 -21.19
C GLN A 425 -29.46 34.66 -21.89
N LYS A 426 -30.15 34.46 -23.02
CA LYS A 426 -30.90 35.53 -23.70
C LYS A 426 -32.03 36.08 -22.84
N ILE A 427 -32.77 35.21 -22.15
CA ILE A 427 -33.85 35.62 -21.22
C ILE A 427 -33.28 36.43 -20.05
N LEU A 428 -32.16 36.00 -19.47
CA LEU A 428 -31.50 36.72 -18.38
C LEU A 428 -30.95 38.09 -18.82
N LEU A 429 -30.52 38.23 -20.07
CA LEU A 429 -30.08 39.51 -20.63
C LEU A 429 -31.24 40.46 -20.95
N GLN A 430 -32.38 39.94 -21.41
CA GLN A 430 -33.60 40.73 -21.63
C GLN A 430 -34.21 41.24 -20.31
N GLY A 431 -34.24 40.40 -19.27
CA GLY A 431 -34.72 40.81 -17.94
C GLY A 431 -33.85 41.88 -17.26
N ARG A 432 -32.60 42.07 -17.70
CA ARG A 432 -31.69 43.13 -17.21
C ARG A 432 -31.79 44.44 -17.98
N GLN A 433 -32.53 44.47 -19.09
CA GLN A 433 -32.79 45.70 -19.87
C GLN A 433 -34.14 46.34 -19.54
N GLU A 434 -34.98 45.67 -18.75
CA GLU A 434 -36.29 46.16 -18.30
C GLU A 434 -36.30 46.64 -16.82
N GLU A 435 -35.15 46.60 -16.14
CA GLU A 435 -34.86 47.31 -14.87
C GLU A 435 -34.06 48.59 -15.14
#